data_AF-A0A180EVK4-F1
#
_entry.id   AF-A0A180EVK4-F1
#
_cell.length_a   1.000
_cell.length_b   1.000
_cell.length_c   1.000
_cell.angle_alpha   90.00
_cell.angle_beta   90.00
_cell.angle_gamma   90.00
#
_symmetry.space_group_name_H-M   'P 1'
#
loop_
_entity.id
_entity.type
_entity.pdbx_description
1 polymer ?
#
loop_
_entity_poly.entity_id
_entity_poly.type
_entity_poly.pdbx_seq_one_letter_code
_entity_poly.pdbx_strand_id
1 'polypeptide(L)' 'MIIKEITLENFRSYYGKNTLKFNDGLMLFISDNGDGKTTFFEALEWLFDTTKQNTDYRLIPKRKYRNCPNFQVIQ' A
#
# COMPACT_ATOMS: atom_id res chain seq x y z
N MET A 1 5.96 9.42 18.20
CA MET A 1 6.50 9.47 16.82
C MET A 1 5.61 10.39 15.99
N ILE A 2 6.19 11.26 15.16
CA ILE A 2 5.43 12.13 14.24
C ILE A 2 5.84 11.76 12.82
N ILE A 3 4.87 11.31 12.01
CA ILE A 3 5.08 10.94 10.60
C ILE A 3 4.88 12.20 9.75
N LYS A 4 5.88 12.56 8.94
CA LYS A 4 5.81 13.73 8.05
C LYS A 4 5.47 13.37 6.61
N GLU A 5 5.94 12.23 6.15
CA GLU A 5 5.71 11.76 4.79
C GLU A 5 5.73 10.23 4.77
N ILE A 6 4.86 9.64 3.94
CA ILE A 6 4.88 8.22 3.60
C ILE A 6 4.89 8.08 2.09
N THR A 7 5.74 7.18 1.60
CA THR A 7 5.75 6.78 0.20
C THR A 7 5.37 5.31 0.10
N LEU A 8 4.29 5.02 -0.63
CA LEU A 8 3.87 3.67 -1.00
C LEU A 8 4.29 3.42 -2.44
N GLU A 9 5.13 2.40 -2.65
CA GLU A 9 5.57 2.00 -3.97
C GLU A 9 5.08 0.60 -4.29
N ASN A 10 4.22 0.48 -5.31
CA ASN A 10 3.65 -0.79 -5.73
C ASN A 10 3.10 -1.61 -4.54
N PHE A 11 2.24 -1.00 -3.73
CA PHE A 11 1.63 -1.66 -2.57
C PHE A 11 0.14 -1.88 -2.84
N ARG A 12 -0.27 -3.14 -3.05
CA ARG A 12 -1.65 -3.55 -3.36
C ARG A 12 -2.29 -2.70 -4.49
N SER A 13 -3.24 -1.81 -4.17
CA SER A 13 -3.90 -0.94 -5.15
C SER A 13 -3.11 0.35 -5.47
N TYR A 14 -2.08 0.69 -4.70
CA TYR A 14 -1.18 1.83 -4.96
C TYR A 14 -0.14 1.45 -6.02
N TYR A 15 -0.46 1.73 -7.29
CA TYR A 15 0.43 1.49 -8.42
C TYR A 15 1.48 2.60 -8.57
N GLY A 16 2.72 2.21 -8.89
CA GLY A 16 3.82 3.18 -9.00
C GLY A 16 4.18 3.79 -7.64
N LYS A 17 4.74 4.99 -7.66
CA LYS A 17 5.17 5.72 -6.46
C LYS A 17 4.11 6.73 -6.03
N ASN A 18 3.52 6.51 -4.86
CA ASN A 18 2.48 7.37 -4.29
C ASN A 18 3.00 7.96 -2.97
N THR A 19 3.20 9.27 -2.94
CA THR A 19 3.72 9.97 -1.77
C THR A 19 2.63 10.81 -1.12
N LEU A 20 2.41 10.59 0.17
CA LEU A 20 1.49 11.36 0.99
C LEU A 20 2.27 12.15 2.03
N LYS A 21 2.11 13.48 2.00
CA LYS A 21 2.70 14.40 2.97
C LYS A 21 1.66 14.76 4.00
N PHE A 22 1.99 14.57 5.27
CA PHE A 22 1.11 14.90 6.38
C PHE A 22 1.26 16.38 6.73
N ASN A 23 0.13 17.08 6.83
CA ASN A 23 0.09 18.45 7.31
C ASN A 23 -0.01 18.46 8.83
N ASP A 24 0.41 19.55 9.46
CA ASP A 24 0.23 19.73 10.89
C ASP A 24 -1.27 19.90 11.20
N GLY A 25 -1.73 19.28 12.29
CA GLY A 25 -3.13 19.30 12.71
C GLY A 25 -3.92 18.05 12.30
N LEU A 26 -5.20 18.23 11.94
CA LEU A 26 -6.11 17.14 11.59
C LEU A 26 -6.12 16.91 10.08
N MET A 27 -5.75 15.70 9.66
CA MET A 27 -5.91 15.24 8.27
C MET A 27 -7.07 14.25 8.19
N LEU A 28 -8.00 14.49 7.26
CA LEU A 28 -9.15 13.63 7.01
C LEU A 28 -8.98 12.90 5.68
N PHE A 29 -9.05 11.57 5.71
CA PHE A 29 -8.99 10.72 4.53
C PHE A 29 -10.41 10.40 4.04
N ILE A 30 -10.86 11.10 2.99
CA ILE A 30 -12.17 10.89 2.35
C ILE A 30 -11.95 10.23 1.00
N SER A 31 -12.68 9.16 0.71
CA SER A 31 -12.83 8.64 -0.65
C SER A 31 -14.06 7.73 -0.72
N ASP A 32 -14.29 7.04 -1.83
CA ASP A 32 -15.39 6.08 -1.99
C ASP A 32 -15.00 4.65 -1.60
N ASN A 33 -15.99 3.77 -1.53
CA ASN A 33 -15.76 2.36 -1.25
C ASN A 33 -14.94 1.72 -2.39
N GLY A 34 -13.84 1.06 -2.04
CA GLY A 34 -12.96 0.39 -3.01
C GLY A 34 -11.75 1.22 -3.46
N ASP A 35 -11.65 2.49 -3.09
CA ASP A 35 -10.55 3.38 -3.50
C ASP A 35 -9.21 3.15 -2.75
N GLY A 36 -9.17 2.22 -1.79
CA GLY A 36 -7.93 1.87 -1.09
C GLY A 36 -7.72 2.55 0.27
N LYS A 37 -8.75 3.14 0.88
CA LYS A 37 -8.67 3.68 2.27
C LYS A 37 -8.15 2.63 3.25
N THR A 38 -8.77 1.44 3.27
CA THR A 38 -8.32 0.33 4.13
C THR A 38 -6.89 -0.08 3.80
N THR A 39 -6.54 -0.11 2.51
CA THR A 39 -5.19 -0.44 2.03
C THR A 39 -4.12 0.51 2.54
N PHE A 40 -4.43 1.80 2.69
CA PHE A 40 -3.51 2.75 3.30
C PHE A 40 -3.22 2.39 4.76
N PHE A 41 -4.26 2.14 5.57
CA PHE A 41 -4.08 1.78 6.98
C PHE A 41 -3.36 0.44 7.15
N GLU A 42 -3.65 -0.54 6.30
CA GLU A 42 -2.91 -1.83 6.27
C GLU A 42 -1.43 -1.63 5.93
N ALA A 43 -1.07 -0.63 5.11
CA ALA A 43 0.32 -0.30 4.84
C ALA A 43 1.02 0.27 6.08
N LEU A 44 0.32 1.08 6.88
CA LEU A 44 0.84 1.58 8.14
C LEU A 44 1.05 0.45 9.15
N GLU A 45 0.05 -0.44 9.28
CA GLU A 45 0.14 -1.61 10.16
C GLU A 45 1.32 -2.50 9.76
N TRP A 46 1.46 -2.79 8.47
CA TRP A 46 2.60 -3.53 7.93
C TRP A 46 3.94 -2.88 8.21
N LEU A 47 4.03 -1.54 8.09
CA LEU A 47 5.25 -0.78 8.33
C LEU A 47 5.66 -0.79 9.82
N PHE A 48 4.69 -0.75 10.73
CA PHE A 48 4.96 -0.71 12.18
C PHE A 48 5.06 -2.09 12.83
N ASP A 49 4.55 -3.14 12.19
CA ASP A 49 4.73 -4.53 12.65
C ASP A 49 6.15 -5.01 12.35
N THR A 50 7.06 -4.74 13.29
CA THR A 50 8.46 -5.19 13.25
C THR A 50 8.66 -6.60 13.80
N THR A 51 7.60 -7.26 14.23
CA THR A 51 7.68 -8.60 14.85
C THR A 51 7.79 -9.73 13.83
N LYS A 52 7.44 -9.47 12.58
CA LYS A 52 7.42 -10.47 11.49
C LYS A 52 8.53 -10.18 10.48
N GLN A 53 9.24 -11.22 10.02
CA GLN A 53 10.07 -11.12 8.82
C GLN A 53 9.15 -11.01 7.61
N ASN A 54 9.14 -9.84 6.98
CA ASN A 54 7.96 -9.36 6.27
C ASN A 54 8.08 -9.53 4.75
N THR A 55 8.09 -10.78 4.29
CA THR A 55 8.00 -11.14 2.86
C THR A 55 6.60 -11.67 2.55
N ASP A 56 5.61 -10.78 2.55
CA ASP A 56 4.23 -11.13 2.17
C ASP A 56 3.94 -10.74 0.71
N TYR A 57 3.88 -11.75 -0.16
CA TYR A 57 3.58 -11.58 -1.59
C TYR A 57 2.18 -11.00 -1.85
N ARG A 58 1.26 -11.07 -0.89
CA ARG A 58 -0.10 -10.50 -1.02
C ARG A 58 -0.12 -8.98 -1.04
N LEU A 59 0.97 -8.35 -0.60
CA LEU A 59 1.14 -6.90 -0.61
C LEU A 59 1.55 -6.37 -2.00
N ILE A 60 1.95 -7.26 -2.90
CA ILE A 60 2.34 -6.90 -4.27
C ILE A 60 1.09 -6.66 -5.13
N PRO A 61 1.07 -5.67 -6.04
CA PRO A 61 -0.09 -5.33 -6.83
C PRO A 61 -0.43 -6.43 -7.84
N LYS A 62 -1.64 -6.99 -7.75
CA LYS A 62 -2.09 -8.06 -8.66
C LYS A 62 -2.09 -7.66 -10.15
N ARG A 63 -2.29 -6.37 -10.45
CA ARG A 63 -2.28 -5.86 -11.85
C ARG A 63 -0.91 -5.91 -12.51
N LYS A 64 0.19 -5.90 -11.74
CA LYS A 64 1.55 -5.96 -12.30
C LYS A 64 1.79 -7.27 -13.07
N TYR A 65 1.11 -8.34 -12.67
CA TYR A 65 1.19 -9.65 -13.31
C TYR A 65 0.40 -9.78 -14.64
N ARG A 66 -0.57 -8.89 -14.91
CA ARG A 66 -1.35 -8.95 -16.18
C ARG A 66 -0.53 -8.56 -17.41
N ASN A 67 0.53 -7.78 -17.24
CA ASN A 67 1.39 -7.31 -18.33
C ASN A 67 2.70 -8.11 -18.44
N CYS A 68 2.86 -9.18 -17.66
CA CYS A 68 4.00 -10.09 -17.77
C CYS A 68 3.62 -11.27 -18.70
N PRO A 69 4.35 -11.50 -19.80
CA PRO A 69 3.98 -12.50 -20.81
C PRO A 69 3.97 -13.95 -20.30
N ASN A 70 4.53 -14.24 -19.12
CA ASN A 70 4.67 -15.60 -18.58
C ASN A 70 3.87 -15.86 -17.29
N PHE A 71 2.84 -15.06 -16.97
CA PHE A 71 2.07 -15.30 -15.75
C PHE A 71 1.02 -16.42 -15.97
N GLN A 72 1.39 -17.66 -15.68
CA GLN A 72 0.40 -18.70 -15.39
C GLN A 72 -0.11 -18.48 -13.97
N VAL A 73 -1.43 -18.30 -13.85
CA VAL A 73 -2.13 -18.22 -12.57
C VAL A 73 -1.92 -19.54 -11.84
N ILE A 74 -1.08 -19.54 -10.81
CA ILE A 74 -1.13 -20.63 -9.82
C ILE A 74 -2.38 -20.33 -8.98
N GLN A 75 -3.42 -21.14 -9.22
CA GLN A 75 -4.65 -21.17 -8.43
C GLN A 75 -4.38 -21.72 -7.03
#